data_AF-L9ZBC2-F1
#
_entry.id   AF-L9ZBC2-F1
#
_cell.length_a   1.000
_cell.length_b   1.000
_cell.length_c   1.000
_cell.angle_alpha   90.00
_cell.angle_beta   90.00
_cell.angle_gamma   90.00
#
_symmetry.space_group_name_H-M   'P 1'
#
loop_
_entity.id
_entity.type
_entity.pdbx_description
1 polymer ?
#
loop_
_entity_poly.entity_id
_entity_poly.type
_entity_poly.pdbx_seq_one_letter_code
_entity_poly.pdbx_strand_id
1 'polypeptide(L)' 'MCKYCLECDWRISTADGYTEKEVSEKAIEHFVETGHTVDSLRLPPPTAVLEN' A
#
# COMPACT_ATOMS: atom_id res chain seq x y z
N MET A 1 -0.83 1.31 5.75
CA MET A 1 -0.19 1.41 4.43
C MET A 1 -1.23 1.12 3.36
N CYS A 2 -1.26 1.89 2.26
CA CYS A 2 -2.14 1.64 1.13
C CYS A 2 -1.31 1.45 -0.13
N LYS A 3 -1.68 0.51 -1.01
CA LYS A 3 -1.08 0.30 -2.33
C LYS A 3 -2.16 0.38 -3.40
N TYR A 4 -1.82 0.95 -4.54
CA TYR A 4 -2.75 1.15 -5.65
C TYR A 4 -2.03 1.05 -6.98
N CYS A 5 -2.74 0.56 -7.98
CA CYS A 5 -2.25 0.48 -9.35
C CYS A 5 -2.39 1.84 -10.05
N LEU A 6 -1.42 2.21 -10.88
CA LEU A 6 -1.45 3.45 -11.66
C LEU A 6 -2.19 3.30 -12.99
N GLU A 7 -2.47 2.07 -13.41
CA GLU A 7 -2.99 1.74 -14.75
C GLU A 7 -4.42 1.17 -14.70
N CYS A 8 -4.88 0.71 -13.54
CA CYS A 8 -6.25 0.23 -13.33
C CYS A 8 -6.78 0.55 -11.92
N ASP A 9 -8.06 0.26 -11.66
CA ASP A 9 -8.73 0.54 -10.38
C ASP A 9 -8.35 -0.38 -9.21
N TRP A 10 -7.27 -1.17 -9.35
CA TRP A 10 -6.83 -2.07 -8.28
C TRP A 10 -6.22 -1.29 -7.10
N ARG A 11 -6.67 -1.61 -5.88
CA ARG A 11 -6.18 -1.00 -4.64
C ARG A 11 -6.31 -1.95 -3.45
N ILE A 12 -5.44 -1.80 -2.46
CA ILE A 12 -5.50 -2.55 -1.20
C ILE A 12 -4.86 -1.77 -0.05
N SER A 13 -5.46 -1.84 1.14
CA SER A 13 -4.97 -1.13 2.32
C SER A 13 -4.94 -1.99 3.56
N THR A 14 -4.03 -1.66 4.49
CA THR A 14 -4.07 -2.23 5.85
C THR A 14 -5.31 -1.80 6.63
N ALA A 15 -5.99 -0.73 6.18
CA ALA A 15 -7.27 -0.31 6.75
C ALA A 15 -8.40 -1.33 6.48
N ASP A 16 -8.26 -2.19 5.47
CA ASP A 16 -9.21 -3.24 5.12
C ASP A 16 -9.01 -4.53 5.94
N GLY A 17 -8.16 -4.49 6.97
CA GLY A 17 -7.87 -5.64 7.86
C GLY A 17 -6.66 -6.48 7.44
N TYR A 18 -5.98 -6.13 6.34
CA TYR A 18 -4.75 -6.78 5.91
C TYR A 18 -3.54 -6.31 6.72
N THR A 19 -2.59 -7.21 6.93
CA THR A 19 -1.26 -6.86 7.42
C THR A 19 -0.44 -6.15 6.33
N GLU A 20 0.59 -5.40 6.73
CA GLU A 20 1.52 -4.78 5.76
C GLU A 20 2.20 -5.80 4.85
N LYS A 21 2.43 -7.02 5.37
CA LYS A 21 2.97 -8.15 4.62
C LYS A 21 2.01 -8.58 3.52
N GLU A 22 0.74 -8.84 3.85
CA GLU A 22 -0.28 -9.26 2.88
C GLU A 22 -0.54 -8.19 1.82
N VAL A 23 -0.63 -6.93 2.23
CA VAL A 23 -0.73 -5.78 1.31
C VAL A 23 0.45 -5.77 0.34
N SER A 24 1.65 -6.12 0.83
CA SER A 24 2.84 -6.14 0.01
C SER A 24 2.92 -7.33 -0.94
N GLU A 25 2.56 -8.52 -0.49
CA GLU A 25 2.49 -9.74 -1.31
C GLU A 25 1.49 -9.56 -2.45
N LYS A 26 0.29 -9.06 -2.16
CA LYS A 26 -0.75 -8.83 -3.18
C LYS A 26 -0.37 -7.80 -4.24
N ALA A 27 0.40 -6.78 -3.88
CA ALA A 27 0.93 -5.83 -4.86
C ALA A 27 1.98 -6.45 -5.78
N ILE A 28 2.81 -7.36 -5.26
CA ILE A 28 3.78 -8.11 -6.08
C ILE A 28 3.03 -9.04 -7.03
N GLU A 29 2.03 -9.77 -6.52
CA GLU A 29 1.16 -10.63 -7.34
C GLU A 29 0.53 -9.83 -8.49
N HIS A 30 -0.09 -8.68 -8.19
CA HIS A 30 -0.70 -7.83 -9.20
C HIS A 30 0.28 -7.37 -10.28
N PHE A 31 1.47 -6.91 -9.88
CA PHE A 31 2.52 -6.50 -10.82
C PHE A 31 2.97 -7.67 -11.70
N VAL A 32 3.15 -8.87 -11.13
CA VAL A 32 3.59 -10.05 -11.87
C VAL A 32 2.53 -10.52 -12.87
N GLU A 33 1.26 -10.49 -12.49
CA GLU A 33 0.15 -10.95 -13.34
C GLU A 33 -0.18 -9.98 -14.47
N THR A 34 -0.10 -8.68 -14.21
CA THR A 34 -0.59 -7.64 -15.14
C THR A 34 0.52 -6.84 -15.82
N GLY A 35 1.72 -6.83 -15.23
CA GLY A 35 2.79 -5.90 -15.60
C GLY A 35 2.55 -4.46 -15.16
N HIS A 36 1.47 -4.17 -14.42
CA HIS A 36 1.13 -2.81 -14.07
C HIS A 36 1.94 -2.25 -12.90
N THR A 37 2.29 -0.97 -12.98
CA THR A 37 3.03 -0.28 -11.93
C THR A 37 2.15 -0.01 -10.71
N VAL A 38 2.62 -0.49 -9.54
CA VAL A 38 1.96 -0.29 -8.24
C VAL A 38 2.74 0.71 -7.40
N ASP A 39 2.06 1.73 -6.89
CA ASP A 39 2.59 2.71 -5.94
C ASP A 39 2.06 2.44 -4.52
N SER A 40 2.70 3.03 -3.51
CA SER A 40 2.34 2.90 -2.12
C SER A 40 2.25 4.26 -1.41
N LEU A 41 1.10 4.51 -0.79
CA LEU A 41 0.93 5.63 0.13
C LEU A 41 1.24 5.15 1.55
N ARG A 42 2.40 5.56 2.05
CA ARG A 42 2.68 5.48 3.49
C ARG A 42 2.01 6.67 4.17
N LEU A 43 1.13 6.39 5.12
CA LEU A 43 0.67 7.42 6.03
C LEU A 43 1.89 8.00 6.75
N PRO A 44 1.96 9.33 6.95
CA PRO A 44 3.03 9.91 7.74
C PRO A 44 3.04 9.22 9.12
N PRO A 45 4.23 8.99 9.72
CA PRO A 45 4.26 8.52 11.10
C PRO A 45 3.42 9.47 11.94
N PRO A 46 2.61 8.96 12.90
CA PRO A 46 1.88 9.84 13.82
C PRO A 46 2.91 10.79 14.41
N THR A 47 2.70 12.09 14.19
CA THR A 47 3.64 13.15 14.52
C THR A 47 4.15 12.87 15.93
N ALA A 48 5.43 12.55 16.06
CA ALA A 48 6.06 12.56 17.37
C ALA A 48 5.83 13.98 17.88
N VAL A 49 4.96 14.12 18.88
CA VAL A 49 4.77 15.39 19.57
C VAL A 49 6.16 15.81 20.01
N LEU A 50 6.68 16.88 19.40
CA LEU A 50 7.92 17.49 19.83
C LEU A 50 7.57 18.16 21.16
N GLU A 51 7.71 17.43 22.27
CA GLU A 51 7.68 18.00 23.61
C GLU A 51 8.86 18.98 23.69
N ASN A 52 8.53 20.26 23.89
CA ASN A 52 9.48 21.36 24.04
C ASN A 52 9.63 21.71 25.52
#